data_AF-A0AA35TN37-F1
#
_entry.id   AF-A0AA35TN37-F1
#
_cell.length_a   1.000
_cell.length_b   1.000
_cell.length_c   1.000
_cell.angle_alpha   90.00
_cell.angle_beta   90.00
_cell.angle_gamma   90.00
#
_symmetry.space_group_name_H-M   'P 1'
#
loop_
_entity.id
_entity.type
_entity.pdbx_description
1 polymer ?
#
loop_
_entity_poly.entity_id
_entity_poly.type
_entity_poly.pdbx_seq_one_letter_code
_entity_poly.pdbx_strand_id
1 'polypeptide(L)'
;MNYCPCGATPLSVLQKQDCSNGDSAPTCGRRCGKEKLICSTSGEQHICRSQCHNGPCPPCTKSRVVQCIECKDKVRVDCQDLKQTEEYICGRCFKPCNKVKNCGRHWCYKHKCQGSDSSHLCDKVCNRRLGCGNHDCDQPCHSGDCKMCPHTSIHKLDCGCSEEVVVPCAATLPTCNKPCARIHACDHEVTHMCHNKDACPPCTTLTDKMCTGGHKTITMPCYTKIMTCDSICGKILPCGQHQCQRKCHDGYCTKTSEKCKQLCQTLRNNCGHMCGLVCHAPKECPKTNCMEKLTVTCKCGKIKQQKPCFLLVTGSDTDHMFLQR
;
A
#
# COMPACT_ATOMS: atom_id res chain seq x y z
N MET A 1 32.28 -39.04 -38.22
CA MET A 1 33.73 -39.33 -38.31
C MET A 1 33.86 -40.79 -38.68
N ASN A 2 34.58 -41.16 -39.74
CA ASN A 2 34.72 -42.56 -40.20
C ASN A 2 36.00 -43.26 -39.69
N TYR A 3 36.70 -42.65 -38.74
CA TYR A 3 38.00 -43.08 -38.22
C TYR A 3 38.03 -42.97 -36.69
N CYS A 4 38.94 -43.71 -36.03
CA CYS A 4 39.20 -43.63 -34.57
C CYS A 4 39.43 -42.17 -34.14
N PRO A 5 39.28 -41.85 -32.84
CA PRO A 5 39.66 -40.55 -32.27
C PRO A 5 41.10 -40.10 -32.61
N CYS A 6 41.98 -41.06 -32.93
CA CYS A 6 43.36 -40.86 -33.36
C CYS A 6 43.57 -40.63 -34.86
N GLY A 7 42.55 -40.80 -35.71
CA GLY A 7 42.63 -40.75 -37.18
C GLY A 7 43.31 -41.94 -37.86
N ALA A 8 44.07 -42.77 -37.14
CA ALA A 8 44.92 -43.84 -37.69
C ALA A 8 44.19 -45.12 -38.15
N THR A 9 42.91 -45.31 -37.83
CA THR A 9 42.20 -46.55 -38.17
C THR A 9 40.75 -46.23 -38.54
N PRO A 10 40.24 -46.67 -39.71
CA PRO A 10 38.85 -46.49 -40.06
C PRO A 10 37.95 -47.30 -39.11
N LEU A 11 36.82 -46.71 -38.70
CA LEU A 11 35.86 -47.33 -37.78
C LEU A 11 35.28 -48.64 -38.31
N SER A 12 35.31 -48.86 -39.63
CA SER A 12 34.89 -50.10 -40.28
C SER A 12 35.74 -51.32 -39.89
N VAL A 13 36.98 -51.12 -39.45
CA VAL A 13 37.93 -52.19 -39.09
C VAL A 13 37.95 -52.45 -37.58
N LEU A 14 37.38 -51.55 -36.78
CA LEU A 14 37.24 -51.71 -35.33
C LEU A 14 35.95 -52.48 -35.06
N GLN A 15 36.05 -53.81 -35.05
CA GLN A 15 34.92 -54.71 -34.73
C GLN A 15 34.27 -54.30 -33.41
N LYS A 16 32.94 -54.20 -33.43
CA LYS A 16 32.08 -53.89 -32.29
C LYS A 16 32.37 -54.86 -31.13
N GLN A 17 33.25 -54.49 -30.20
CA GLN A 17 33.32 -55.13 -28.90
C GLN A 17 32.68 -54.18 -27.88
N ASP A 18 31.51 -54.61 -27.43
CA ASP A 18 30.71 -54.21 -26.27
C ASP A 18 30.84 -52.76 -25.77
N CYS A 19 29.93 -51.90 -26.25
CA CYS A 19 29.61 -50.63 -25.58
C CYS A 19 28.33 -50.80 -24.77
N SER A 20 28.43 -51.48 -23.63
CA SER A 20 27.53 -51.19 -22.51
C SER A 20 27.95 -49.85 -21.93
N ASN A 21 27.08 -48.85 -22.10
CA ASN A 21 27.18 -47.43 -21.74
C ASN A 21 27.73 -46.52 -22.84
N GLY A 22 26.87 -45.60 -23.28
CA GLY A 22 27.00 -44.76 -24.45
C GLY A 22 27.97 -43.57 -24.31
N ASP A 23 28.18 -42.95 -25.48
CA ASP A 23 28.88 -41.68 -25.74
C ASP A 23 30.41 -41.69 -25.84
N SER A 24 31.06 -42.84 -26.03
CA SER A 24 32.50 -42.89 -26.33
C SER A 24 32.80 -43.61 -27.66
N ALA A 25 33.47 -42.92 -28.59
CA ALA A 25 33.89 -43.52 -29.86
C ALA A 25 34.90 -44.67 -29.63
N PRO A 26 34.84 -45.77 -30.40
CA PRO A 26 35.71 -46.92 -30.19
C PRO A 26 37.18 -46.55 -30.47
N THR A 27 38.06 -46.91 -29.55
CA THR A 27 39.49 -46.63 -29.62
C THR A 27 40.23 -47.82 -30.27
N CYS A 28 41.26 -47.55 -31.06
CA CYS A 28 41.94 -48.60 -31.83
C CYS A 28 43.05 -49.34 -31.07
N GLY A 29 43.26 -49.05 -29.78
CA GLY A 29 44.33 -49.60 -28.94
C GLY A 29 45.76 -49.19 -29.33
N ARG A 30 45.98 -48.64 -30.54
CA ARG A 30 47.29 -48.13 -30.99
C ARG A 30 47.67 -46.83 -30.28
N ARG A 31 48.96 -46.48 -30.31
CA ARG A 31 49.43 -45.18 -29.81
C ARG A 31 48.72 -44.04 -30.55
N CYS A 32 48.22 -43.06 -29.81
CA CYS A 32 47.40 -41.96 -30.31
C CYS A 32 48.12 -41.14 -31.39
N GLY A 33 49.42 -40.86 -31.21
CA GLY A 33 50.27 -40.30 -32.26
C GLY A 33 50.00 -38.84 -32.65
N LYS A 34 49.01 -38.17 -32.05
CA LYS A 34 48.72 -36.74 -32.31
C LYS A 34 49.96 -35.88 -31.98
N GLU A 35 50.41 -35.13 -32.99
CA GLU A 35 51.71 -34.42 -33.03
C GLU A 35 51.68 -33.00 -32.45
N LYS A 36 50.51 -32.50 -32.04
CA LYS A 36 50.35 -31.16 -31.47
C LYS A 36 49.85 -31.24 -30.03
N LEU A 37 50.72 -31.70 -29.12
CA LEU A 37 50.54 -31.36 -27.71
C LEU A 37 50.84 -29.86 -27.53
N ILE A 38 50.01 -29.15 -26.75
CA ILE A 38 50.05 -27.69 -26.55
C ILE A 38 51.45 -27.17 -26.09
N CYS A 39 52.30 -28.06 -25.56
CA CYS A 39 53.69 -27.80 -25.17
C CYS A 39 54.71 -27.71 -26.33
N SER A 40 54.28 -27.83 -27.60
CA SER A 40 55.17 -27.79 -28.76
C SER A 40 55.58 -26.35 -29.10
N THR A 41 56.59 -25.82 -28.42
CA THR A 41 57.31 -24.59 -28.82
C THR A 41 58.55 -24.95 -29.65
N SER A 42 58.99 -24.01 -30.49
CA SER A 42 60.06 -24.08 -31.49
C SER A 42 61.27 -24.94 -31.09
N GLY A 43 61.28 -26.22 -31.47
CA GLY A 43 62.46 -27.07 -31.38
C GLY A 43 62.18 -28.55 -31.07
N GLU A 44 61.16 -28.89 -30.28
CA GLU A 44 60.86 -30.29 -29.93
C GLU A 44 59.35 -30.57 -30.03
N GLN A 45 58.94 -31.27 -31.09
CA GLN A 45 57.55 -31.69 -31.28
C GLN A 45 57.24 -32.87 -30.33
N HIS A 46 56.26 -32.70 -29.46
CA HIS A 46 55.85 -33.75 -28.51
C HIS A 46 54.63 -34.52 -29.02
N ILE A 47 54.82 -35.82 -29.28
CA ILE A 47 53.77 -36.75 -29.69
C ILE A 47 53.07 -37.40 -28.49
N CYS A 48 51.75 -37.55 -28.57
CA CYS A 48 50.99 -38.31 -27.59
C CYS A 48 51.35 -39.82 -27.68
N ARG A 49 51.98 -40.36 -26.62
CA ARG A 49 52.37 -41.78 -26.52
C ARG A 49 51.32 -42.68 -25.87
N SER A 50 50.24 -42.10 -25.37
CA SER A 50 49.14 -42.86 -24.78
C SER A 50 48.42 -43.70 -25.84
N GLN A 51 47.75 -44.76 -25.41
CA GLN A 51 46.82 -45.50 -26.28
C GLN A 51 45.71 -44.56 -26.77
N CYS A 52 45.10 -44.90 -27.91
CA CYS A 52 43.97 -44.18 -28.45
C CYS A 52 42.93 -43.97 -27.35
N HIS A 53 42.58 -42.71 -27.09
CA HIS A 53 41.68 -42.31 -26.03
C HIS A 53 40.65 -41.32 -26.59
N ASN A 54 39.54 -41.16 -25.87
CA ASN A 54 38.56 -40.13 -26.15
C ASN A 54 38.94 -38.85 -25.40
N GLY A 55 38.62 -37.68 -25.96
CA GLY A 55 38.92 -36.36 -25.35
C GLY A 55 40.33 -35.79 -25.66
N PRO A 56 40.72 -34.69 -24.99
CA PRO A 56 42.04 -34.05 -25.17
C PRO A 56 43.18 -34.96 -24.69
N CYS A 57 44.35 -34.86 -25.33
CA CYS A 57 45.51 -35.68 -24.98
C CYS A 57 45.97 -35.41 -23.54
N PRO A 58 46.41 -36.44 -22.78
CA PRO A 58 46.94 -36.25 -21.45
C PRO A 58 48.18 -35.35 -21.48
N PRO A 59 48.45 -34.63 -20.38
CA PRO A 59 49.52 -33.66 -20.35
C PRO A 59 50.89 -34.33 -20.45
N CYS A 60 51.87 -33.62 -21.02
CA CYS A 60 53.16 -34.21 -21.32
C CYS A 60 53.94 -34.55 -20.03
N THR A 61 54.51 -35.74 -19.95
CA THR A 61 55.35 -36.19 -18.80
C THR A 61 56.84 -35.87 -18.98
N LYS A 62 57.20 -35.17 -20.06
CA LYS A 62 58.57 -34.75 -20.29
C LYS A 62 58.86 -33.47 -19.52
N SER A 63 60.08 -33.36 -19.06
CA SER A 63 60.65 -32.13 -18.51
C SER A 63 61.76 -31.61 -19.40
N ARG A 64 61.83 -30.29 -19.53
CA ARG A 64 62.93 -29.58 -20.21
C ARG A 64 63.72 -28.76 -19.21
N VAL A 65 65.01 -28.56 -19.51
CA VAL A 65 65.86 -27.66 -18.73
C VAL A 65 65.72 -26.27 -19.32
N VAL A 66 65.15 -25.35 -18.54
CA VAL A 66 65.04 -23.93 -18.91
C VAL A 66 65.90 -23.11 -17.97
N GLN A 67 66.39 -21.98 -18.47
CA GLN A 67 67.17 -21.05 -17.67
C GLN A 67 66.25 -20.00 -17.06
N CYS A 68 66.33 -19.83 -15.74
CA CYS A 68 65.62 -18.75 -15.06
C CYS A 68 66.15 -17.40 -15.55
N ILE A 69 65.27 -16.50 -15.97
CA ILE A 69 65.69 -15.18 -16.47
C ILE A 69 66.37 -14.34 -15.38
N GLU A 70 66.02 -14.55 -14.10
CA GLU A 70 66.49 -13.78 -12.94
C GLU A 70 67.80 -14.33 -12.36
N CYS A 71 67.81 -15.56 -11.82
CA CYS A 71 69.01 -16.12 -11.19
C CYS A 71 69.97 -16.80 -12.18
N LYS A 72 69.60 -16.89 -13.46
CA LYS A 72 70.38 -17.60 -14.50
C LYS A 72 70.61 -19.08 -14.22
N ASP A 73 70.04 -19.66 -13.15
CA ASP A 73 70.08 -21.09 -12.87
C ASP A 73 69.31 -21.89 -13.92
N LYS A 74 69.88 -23.04 -14.27
CA LYS A 74 69.21 -24.05 -15.08
C LYS A 74 68.29 -24.88 -14.19
N VAL A 75 66.99 -24.87 -14.47
CA VAL A 75 65.98 -25.59 -13.70
C VAL A 75 65.26 -26.59 -14.61
N ARG A 76 65.04 -27.80 -14.10
CA ARG A 76 64.26 -28.83 -14.79
C ARG A 76 62.78 -28.59 -14.50
N VAL A 77 62.00 -28.39 -15.55
CA VAL A 77 60.58 -28.01 -15.45
C VAL A 77 59.76 -28.93 -16.32
N ASP A 78 58.63 -29.40 -15.79
CA ASP A 78 57.70 -30.23 -16.54
C ASP A 78 57.01 -29.42 -17.63
N CYS A 79 56.83 -30.04 -18.80
CA CYS A 79 56.26 -29.36 -19.97
C CYS A 79 54.82 -28.87 -19.75
N GLN A 80 54.16 -29.33 -18.69
CA GLN A 80 52.82 -28.90 -18.29
C GLN A 80 52.84 -27.50 -17.68
N ASP A 81 53.93 -27.14 -17.00
CA ASP A 81 54.08 -25.87 -16.28
C ASP A 81 54.69 -24.76 -17.14
N LEU A 82 55.15 -25.12 -18.34
CA LEU A 82 55.77 -24.20 -19.28
C LEU A 82 54.70 -23.59 -20.17
N LYS A 83 54.34 -22.33 -19.86
CA LYS A 83 53.55 -21.50 -20.77
C LYS A 83 54.35 -21.29 -22.08
N GLN A 84 53.66 -21.08 -23.19
CA GLN A 84 54.25 -20.92 -24.52
C GLN A 84 55.18 -19.69 -24.67
N THR A 85 55.32 -18.87 -23.63
CA THR A 85 56.19 -17.69 -23.57
C THR A 85 57.61 -18.06 -23.14
N GLU A 86 58.62 -17.43 -23.75
CA GLU A 86 60.04 -17.74 -23.54
C GLU A 86 60.60 -17.27 -22.18
N GLU A 87 59.81 -16.57 -21.37
CA GLU A 87 60.21 -15.99 -20.10
C GLU A 87 59.86 -16.92 -18.91
N TYR A 88 60.81 -17.75 -18.49
CA TYR A 88 60.65 -18.60 -17.30
C TYR A 88 61.35 -18.02 -16.06
N ILE A 89 60.61 -17.93 -14.95
CA ILE A 89 61.11 -17.54 -13.63
C ILE A 89 60.95 -18.72 -12.68
N CYS A 90 62.02 -19.18 -12.06
CA CYS A 90 61.96 -20.31 -11.14
C CYS A 90 61.23 -19.94 -9.83
N GLY A 91 60.65 -20.93 -9.14
CA GLY A 91 59.91 -20.71 -7.89
C GLY A 91 60.73 -20.08 -6.75
N ARG A 92 62.07 -20.14 -6.81
CA ARG A 92 62.97 -19.45 -5.87
C ARG A 92 63.05 -17.94 -6.12
N CYS A 93 62.93 -17.51 -7.38
CA CYS A 93 62.98 -16.11 -7.80
C CYS A 93 61.59 -15.48 -7.93
N PHE A 94 60.56 -16.31 -8.04
CA PHE A 94 59.19 -15.85 -8.11
C PHE A 94 58.68 -15.40 -6.72
N LYS A 95 58.84 -14.11 -6.42
CA LYS A 95 58.19 -13.47 -5.27
C LYS A 95 57.01 -12.64 -5.77
N PRO A 96 55.77 -13.16 -5.68
CA PRO A 96 54.61 -12.37 -6.06
C PRO A 96 54.43 -11.21 -5.08
N CYS A 97 53.85 -10.12 -5.55
CA CYS A 97 53.31 -9.09 -4.67
C CYS A 97 52.33 -9.73 -3.66
N ASN A 98 52.18 -9.14 -2.48
CA ASN A 98 51.17 -9.53 -1.48
C ASN A 98 50.40 -8.32 -0.92
N LYS A 99 50.55 -7.15 -1.56
CA LYS A 99 49.84 -5.94 -1.18
C LYS A 99 48.36 -6.03 -1.55
N VAL A 100 47.51 -5.48 -0.68
CA VAL A 100 46.08 -5.33 -0.94
C VAL A 100 45.89 -4.25 -1.99
N LYS A 101 45.03 -4.52 -2.97
CA LYS A 101 44.61 -3.55 -3.99
C LYS A 101 43.84 -2.40 -3.37
N ASN A 102 43.72 -1.29 -4.08
CA ASN A 102 43.02 -0.08 -3.63
C ASN A 102 41.56 -0.32 -3.14
N CYS A 103 40.92 -1.41 -3.57
CA CYS A 103 39.61 -1.83 -3.08
C CYS A 103 39.60 -2.37 -1.63
N GLY A 104 40.75 -2.63 -1.01
CA GLY A 104 40.87 -3.12 0.37
C GLY A 104 40.54 -4.60 0.59
N ARG A 105 40.12 -5.35 -0.44
CA ARG A 105 39.69 -6.77 -0.30
C ARG A 105 40.42 -7.77 -1.19
N HIS A 106 41.01 -7.31 -2.29
CA HIS A 106 41.68 -8.19 -3.25
C HIS A 106 43.19 -8.04 -3.16
N TRP A 107 43.93 -9.13 -3.28
CA TRP A 107 45.39 -9.12 -3.22
C TRP A 107 45.98 -9.02 -4.63
N CYS A 108 47.10 -8.31 -4.76
CA CYS A 108 47.90 -8.29 -5.98
C CYS A 108 48.88 -9.47 -5.93
N TYR A 109 48.95 -10.28 -6.99
CA TYR A 109 49.91 -11.39 -7.12
C TYR A 109 50.88 -11.23 -8.30
N LYS A 110 50.99 -10.01 -8.86
CA LYS A 110 51.91 -9.74 -9.98
C LYS A 110 53.37 -9.85 -9.52
N HIS A 111 54.22 -10.48 -10.32
CA HIS A 111 55.67 -10.49 -10.11
C HIS A 111 56.26 -9.13 -10.51
N LYS A 112 57.18 -8.58 -9.71
CA LYS A 112 57.75 -7.23 -9.89
C LYS A 112 56.69 -6.11 -10.02
N CYS A 113 55.78 -6.02 -9.04
CA CYS A 113 54.91 -4.86 -8.91
C CYS A 113 55.77 -3.61 -8.57
N GLN A 114 55.77 -2.59 -9.45
CA GLN A 114 56.40 -1.28 -9.16
C GLN A 114 55.54 -0.59 -8.09
N GLY A 115 55.84 -0.87 -6.82
CA GLY A 115 54.93 -0.73 -5.69
C GLY A 115 54.61 0.70 -5.22
N SER A 116 54.02 1.53 -6.07
CA SER A 116 53.28 2.73 -5.63
C SER A 116 51.84 2.35 -5.24
N ASP A 117 51.29 3.00 -4.20
CA ASP A 117 49.90 2.79 -3.73
C ASP A 117 48.86 2.95 -4.86
N SER A 118 49.15 3.81 -5.84
CA SER A 118 48.29 4.08 -7.00
C SER A 118 48.31 2.99 -8.08
N SER A 119 49.26 2.05 -8.04
CA SER A 119 49.43 1.02 -9.09
C SER A 119 48.58 -0.24 -8.88
N HIS A 120 48.01 -0.44 -7.68
CA HIS A 120 47.27 -1.63 -7.34
C HIS A 120 45.76 -1.47 -7.57
N LEU A 121 45.38 -1.20 -8.82
CA LEU A 121 43.97 -1.10 -9.24
C LEU A 121 43.28 -2.46 -9.22
N CYS A 122 42.03 -2.45 -8.74
CA CYS A 122 41.14 -3.60 -8.81
C CYS A 122 40.23 -3.53 -10.04
N ASP A 123 40.52 -4.38 -11.03
CA ASP A 123 39.73 -4.49 -12.27
C ASP A 123 38.51 -5.43 -12.14
N LYS A 124 38.16 -5.83 -10.92
CA LYS A 124 36.98 -6.67 -10.69
C LYS A 124 35.74 -5.80 -10.57
N VAL A 125 34.58 -6.36 -10.94
CA VAL A 125 33.29 -5.81 -10.56
C VAL A 125 33.01 -6.08 -9.07
N CYS A 126 32.23 -5.21 -8.44
CA CYS A 126 31.98 -5.30 -7.00
C CYS A 126 31.11 -6.51 -6.62
N ASN A 127 30.02 -6.77 -7.35
CA ASN A 127 29.06 -7.87 -7.12
C ASN A 127 28.57 -8.01 -5.66
N ARG A 128 28.60 -6.94 -4.87
CA ARG A 128 28.03 -6.92 -3.52
C ARG A 128 26.52 -6.74 -3.62
N ARG A 129 25.76 -7.49 -2.82
CA ARG A 129 24.32 -7.30 -2.67
C ARG A 129 24.03 -5.87 -2.20
N LEU A 130 23.25 -5.12 -2.97
CA LEU A 130 22.86 -3.75 -2.63
C LEU A 130 21.84 -3.76 -1.49
N GLY A 131 21.67 -2.61 -0.82
CA GLY A 131 20.72 -2.47 0.30
C GLY A 131 19.26 -2.80 -0.05
N CYS A 132 18.90 -2.85 -1.35
CA CYS A 132 17.58 -3.28 -1.81
C CYS A 132 17.32 -4.80 -1.71
N GLY A 133 18.34 -5.63 -1.44
CA GLY A 133 18.18 -7.09 -1.29
C GLY A 133 17.98 -7.89 -2.58
N ASN A 134 17.63 -7.25 -3.68
CA ASN A 134 17.31 -7.92 -4.97
C ASN A 134 18.36 -7.72 -6.07
N HIS A 135 19.21 -6.69 -5.97
CA HIS A 135 20.19 -6.36 -7.01
C HIS A 135 21.61 -6.37 -6.45
N ASP A 136 22.56 -6.75 -7.31
CA ASP A 136 23.99 -6.76 -7.01
C ASP A 136 24.68 -5.53 -7.65
N CYS A 137 25.74 -5.03 -6.99
CA CYS A 137 26.50 -3.87 -7.45
C CYS A 137 27.31 -4.20 -8.71
N ASP A 138 26.99 -3.54 -9.82
CA ASP A 138 27.64 -3.69 -11.13
C ASP A 138 28.88 -2.78 -11.30
N GLN A 139 29.14 -1.90 -10.34
CA GLN A 139 30.22 -0.93 -10.41
C GLN A 139 31.61 -1.59 -10.26
N PRO A 140 32.67 -0.94 -10.79
CA PRO A 140 34.04 -1.34 -10.52
C PRO A 140 34.28 -1.46 -9.01
N CYS A 141 35.15 -2.39 -8.62
CA CYS A 141 35.43 -2.67 -7.22
C CYS A 141 35.95 -1.39 -6.56
N HIS A 142 35.21 -0.94 -5.56
CA HIS A 142 35.43 0.33 -4.87
C HIS A 142 35.57 0.11 -3.37
N SER A 143 36.19 1.08 -2.69
CA SER A 143 36.23 1.14 -1.24
C SER A 143 34.91 1.70 -0.67
N GLY A 144 34.60 1.37 0.58
CA GLY A 144 33.38 1.83 1.26
C GLY A 144 32.09 1.11 0.84
N ASP A 145 30.94 1.66 1.23
CA ASP A 145 29.61 1.11 0.96
C ASP A 145 29.16 1.32 -0.49
N CYS A 146 28.33 0.41 -0.98
CA CYS A 146 27.78 0.53 -2.33
C CYS A 146 26.79 1.70 -2.38
N LYS A 147 26.75 2.38 -3.52
CA LYS A 147 25.69 3.36 -3.81
C LYS A 147 24.32 2.68 -3.80
N MET A 148 23.28 3.50 -3.67
CA MET A 148 21.89 3.04 -3.72
C MET A 148 21.58 2.32 -5.03
N CYS A 149 20.58 1.43 -4.99
CA CYS A 149 20.12 0.74 -6.18
C CYS A 149 19.57 1.74 -7.22
N PRO A 150 20.08 1.76 -8.47
CA PRO A 150 19.60 2.67 -9.49
C PRO A 150 18.31 2.20 -10.16
N HIS A 151 17.83 1.00 -9.82
CA HIS A 151 16.62 0.44 -10.41
C HIS A 151 15.37 0.99 -9.72
N THR A 152 14.38 1.28 -10.54
CA THR A 152 13.02 1.58 -10.11
C THR A 152 12.11 0.40 -10.46
N SER A 153 11.07 0.20 -9.67
CA SER A 153 10.03 -0.78 -9.90
C SER A 153 8.67 -0.08 -9.95
N ILE A 154 7.77 -0.63 -10.78
CA ILE A 154 6.39 -0.17 -10.87
C ILE A 154 5.57 -0.97 -9.88
N HIS A 155 4.86 -0.29 -8.99
CA HIS A 155 3.98 -0.91 -8.01
C HIS A 155 2.56 -0.37 -8.16
N LYS A 156 1.59 -1.27 -8.01
CA LYS A 156 0.20 -0.88 -7.81
C LYS A 156 -0.01 -0.58 -6.34
N LEU A 157 -0.56 0.59 -6.03
CA LEU A 157 -0.92 0.91 -4.64
C LEU A 157 -2.09 0.02 -4.21
N ASP A 158 -2.05 -0.44 -2.96
CA ASP A 158 -3.14 -1.24 -2.33
C ASP A 158 -4.42 -0.41 -2.07
N CYS A 159 -4.55 0.76 -2.68
CA CYS A 159 -5.77 1.54 -2.66
C CYS A 159 -6.81 0.94 -3.62
N GLY A 160 -8.09 1.18 -3.35
CA GLY A 160 -9.17 0.87 -4.31
C GLY A 160 -9.15 1.73 -5.60
N CYS A 161 -8.11 2.53 -5.80
CA CYS A 161 -7.92 3.43 -6.92
C CYS A 161 -6.99 2.89 -8.01
N SER A 162 -6.33 1.75 -7.76
CA SER A 162 -5.49 1.01 -8.71
C SER A 162 -4.40 1.82 -9.42
N GLU A 163 -3.88 2.86 -8.76
CA GLU A 163 -2.83 3.69 -9.32
C GLU A 163 -1.48 2.96 -9.37
N GLU A 164 -0.78 3.12 -10.50
CA GLU A 164 0.58 2.64 -10.68
C GLU A 164 1.59 3.75 -10.35
N VAL A 165 2.54 3.44 -9.46
CA VAL A 165 3.60 4.37 -9.05
C VAL A 165 4.96 3.77 -9.34
N VAL A 166 5.87 4.63 -9.79
CA VAL A 166 7.28 4.26 -10.00
C VAL A 166 8.04 4.63 -8.73
N VAL A 167 8.59 3.63 -8.04
CA VAL A 167 9.39 3.83 -6.82
C VAL A 167 10.79 3.27 -6.99
N PRO A 168 11.81 3.89 -6.39
CA PRO A 168 13.12 3.27 -6.25
C PRO A 168 13.01 1.93 -5.52
N CYS A 169 13.81 0.94 -5.92
CA CYS A 169 13.73 -0.44 -5.40
C CYS A 169 13.84 -0.56 -3.86
N ALA A 170 14.45 0.43 -3.19
CA ALA A 170 14.61 0.46 -1.73
C ALA A 170 13.68 1.46 -1.02
N ALA A 171 12.73 2.07 -1.74
CA ALA A 171 11.81 3.05 -1.19
C ALA A 171 10.48 2.42 -0.77
N THR A 172 9.91 2.91 0.32
CA THR A 172 8.55 2.57 0.74
C THR A 172 7.54 3.12 -0.26
N LEU A 173 6.44 2.39 -0.47
CA LEU A 173 5.37 2.84 -1.35
C LEU A 173 4.73 4.14 -0.83
N PRO A 174 4.51 5.15 -1.70
CA PRO A 174 3.83 6.37 -1.33
C PRO A 174 2.34 6.13 -1.04
N THR A 175 1.73 7.00 -0.25
CA THR A 175 0.28 7.02 -0.07
C THR A 175 -0.41 7.63 -1.28
N CYS A 176 -1.61 7.14 -1.61
CA CYS A 176 -2.38 7.72 -2.71
C CYS A 176 -3.02 9.06 -2.32
N ASN A 177 -2.80 10.09 -3.13
CA ASN A 177 -3.37 11.43 -2.96
C ASN A 177 -4.46 11.77 -3.99
N LYS A 178 -4.97 10.78 -4.73
CA LYS A 178 -6.13 11.00 -5.60
C LYS A 178 -7.41 11.09 -4.78
N PRO A 179 -8.42 11.85 -5.24
CA PRO A 179 -9.77 11.76 -4.70
C PRO A 179 -10.25 10.31 -4.71
N CYS A 180 -11.06 9.93 -3.72
CA CYS A 180 -11.62 8.58 -3.69
C CYS A 180 -12.48 8.32 -4.93
N ALA A 181 -12.19 7.23 -5.65
CA ALA A 181 -12.91 6.83 -6.87
C ALA A 181 -14.05 5.84 -6.59
N ARG A 182 -14.36 5.55 -5.31
CA ARG A 182 -15.46 4.65 -4.94
C ARG A 182 -16.81 5.32 -5.23
N ILE A 183 -17.86 4.51 -5.39
CA ILE A 183 -19.22 5.02 -5.58
C ILE A 183 -19.69 5.66 -4.28
N HIS A 184 -20.09 6.92 -4.34
CA HIS A 184 -20.63 7.68 -3.22
C HIS A 184 -22.13 7.88 -3.39
N ALA A 185 -22.86 7.90 -2.27
CA ALA A 185 -24.30 8.14 -2.27
C ALA A 185 -24.68 9.64 -2.30
N CYS A 186 -23.70 10.52 -2.45
CA CYS A 186 -23.89 11.96 -2.45
C CYS A 186 -23.58 12.55 -3.84
N ASP A 187 -24.36 13.56 -4.23
CA ASP A 187 -24.33 14.16 -5.58
C ASP A 187 -23.34 15.34 -5.72
N HIS A 188 -22.42 15.50 -4.77
CA HIS A 188 -21.43 16.58 -4.80
C HIS A 188 -20.02 16.02 -4.96
N GLU A 189 -19.08 16.91 -5.27
CA GLU A 189 -17.67 16.53 -5.44
C GLU A 189 -17.09 15.85 -4.19
N VAL A 190 -16.24 14.84 -4.42
CA VAL A 190 -15.60 14.04 -3.38
C VAL A 190 -14.40 14.81 -2.82
N THR A 191 -14.46 15.16 -1.53
CA THR A 191 -13.43 15.99 -0.88
C THR A 191 -12.38 15.20 -0.10
N HIS A 192 -12.54 13.88 0.05
CA HIS A 192 -11.57 13.04 0.77
C HIS A 192 -10.66 12.27 -0.18
N MET A 193 -9.44 12.04 0.30
CA MET A 193 -8.40 11.32 -0.44
C MET A 193 -8.65 9.82 -0.39
N CYS A 194 -8.01 9.11 -1.31
CA CYS A 194 -8.06 7.66 -1.34
C CYS A 194 -7.49 7.05 -0.05
N HIS A 195 -8.10 5.96 0.39
CA HIS A 195 -7.77 5.28 1.62
C HIS A 195 -7.86 3.76 1.43
N ASN A 196 -7.15 3.03 2.29
CA ASN A 196 -7.15 1.56 2.25
C ASN A 196 -8.35 0.95 2.99
N LYS A 197 -8.96 1.65 3.96
CA LYS A 197 -10.12 1.14 4.73
C LYS A 197 -11.29 0.73 3.83
N ASP A 198 -12.08 -0.27 4.23
CA ASP A 198 -13.22 -0.78 3.46
C ASP A 198 -14.36 0.25 3.30
N ALA A 199 -14.62 1.06 4.32
CA ALA A 199 -15.65 2.09 4.30
C ALA A 199 -15.07 3.49 4.08
N CYS A 200 -15.76 4.29 3.27
CA CYS A 200 -15.43 5.70 3.09
C CYS A 200 -15.75 6.52 4.35
N PRO A 201 -14.94 7.55 4.66
CA PRO A 201 -15.25 8.47 5.76
C PRO A 201 -16.59 9.19 5.51
N PRO A 202 -17.31 9.57 6.58
CA PRO A 202 -18.57 10.29 6.44
C PRO A 202 -18.34 11.64 5.75
N CYS A 203 -19.21 11.98 4.81
CA CYS A 203 -19.09 13.21 4.05
C CYS A 203 -19.47 14.44 4.89
N THR A 204 -18.50 15.30 5.17
CA THR A 204 -18.65 16.55 5.93
C THR A 204 -19.01 17.77 5.08
N THR A 205 -19.10 17.61 3.75
CA THR A 205 -19.49 18.70 2.84
C THR A 205 -20.85 19.23 3.24
N LEU A 206 -20.94 20.55 3.41
CA LEU A 206 -22.20 21.23 3.73
C LEU A 206 -23.10 21.20 2.50
N THR A 207 -24.33 20.75 2.71
CA THR A 207 -25.36 20.68 1.67
C THR A 207 -26.66 21.25 2.21
N ASP A 208 -27.39 21.94 1.34
CA ASP A 208 -28.70 22.47 1.66
C ASP A 208 -29.75 21.38 1.49
N LYS A 209 -30.42 21.01 2.59
CA LYS A 209 -31.48 20.00 2.60
C LYS A 209 -32.72 20.52 3.31
N MET A 210 -33.90 20.06 2.90
CA MET A 210 -35.17 20.39 3.57
C MET A 210 -35.25 19.76 4.97
N CYS A 211 -35.81 20.44 6.00
CA CYS A 211 -36.11 19.82 7.31
C CYS A 211 -36.89 18.53 7.08
N THR A 212 -36.68 17.51 7.90
CA THR A 212 -37.54 16.31 7.91
C THR A 212 -39.00 16.67 8.20
N GLY A 213 -39.23 17.79 8.90
CA GLY A 213 -40.56 18.36 9.11
C GLY A 213 -41.11 19.20 7.96
N GLY A 214 -40.34 19.46 6.90
CA GLY A 214 -40.76 20.27 5.74
C GLY A 214 -40.85 21.78 5.99
N HIS A 215 -40.25 22.30 7.06
CA HIS A 215 -40.41 23.71 7.45
C HIS A 215 -39.54 24.68 6.65
N LYS A 216 -38.26 24.37 6.48
CA LYS A 216 -37.28 25.20 5.78
C LYS A 216 -36.08 24.39 5.32
N THR A 217 -35.37 24.91 4.34
CA THR A 217 -34.06 24.42 3.93
C THR A 217 -33.02 24.81 4.98
N ILE A 218 -32.23 23.85 5.43
CA ILE A 218 -31.13 24.04 6.36
C ILE A 218 -29.82 23.50 5.76
N THR A 219 -28.73 24.22 5.99
CA THR A 219 -27.39 23.82 5.56
C THR A 219 -26.77 22.91 6.61
N MET A 220 -26.46 21.66 6.25
CA MET A 220 -25.92 20.66 7.17
C MET A 220 -24.93 19.72 6.47
N PRO A 221 -24.05 19.01 7.22
CA PRO A 221 -23.14 18.03 6.63
C PRO A 221 -23.91 16.91 5.91
N CYS A 222 -23.46 16.53 4.71
CA CYS A 222 -24.16 15.57 3.85
C CYS A 222 -24.40 14.21 4.51
N TYR A 223 -23.50 13.75 5.40
CA TYR A 223 -23.68 12.48 6.12
C TYR A 223 -24.90 12.47 7.05
N THR A 224 -25.40 13.64 7.43
CA THR A 224 -26.52 13.76 8.35
C THR A 224 -27.78 13.25 7.64
N LYS A 225 -28.52 12.33 8.27
CA LYS A 225 -29.78 11.79 7.70
C LYS A 225 -31.02 12.53 8.20
N ILE A 226 -31.01 12.95 9.46
CA ILE A 226 -32.12 13.63 10.12
C ILE A 226 -31.79 15.11 10.26
N MET A 227 -32.56 15.94 9.57
CA MET A 227 -32.45 17.40 9.54
C MET A 227 -33.58 17.99 10.35
N THR A 228 -33.33 18.37 11.60
CA THR A 228 -34.30 19.11 12.44
C THR A 228 -33.94 20.59 12.51
N CYS A 229 -34.92 21.46 12.34
CA CYS A 229 -34.79 22.91 12.40
C CYS A 229 -35.47 23.48 13.65
N ASP A 230 -35.26 24.76 13.95
CA ASP A 230 -35.84 25.41 15.13
C ASP A 230 -37.33 25.80 15.02
N SER A 231 -37.98 25.55 13.88
CA SER A 231 -39.41 25.86 13.70
C SER A 231 -40.29 24.95 14.56
N ILE A 232 -41.45 25.44 14.98
CA ILE A 232 -42.46 24.62 15.68
C ILE A 232 -43.04 23.59 14.71
N CYS A 233 -43.21 22.35 15.18
CA CYS A 233 -43.63 21.21 14.38
C CYS A 233 -44.99 21.43 13.70
N GLY A 234 -46.00 21.88 14.45
CA GLY A 234 -47.32 22.24 13.92
C GLY A 234 -48.20 21.06 13.46
N LYS A 235 -47.68 19.82 13.41
CA LYS A 235 -48.45 18.63 13.02
C LYS A 235 -49.64 18.41 13.97
N ILE A 236 -50.79 18.06 13.40
CA ILE A 236 -52.00 17.73 14.16
C ILE A 236 -51.74 16.47 14.99
N LEU A 237 -51.99 16.55 16.29
CA LEU A 237 -51.86 15.44 17.23
C LEU A 237 -53.00 14.42 17.02
N PRO A 238 -52.86 13.18 17.51
CA PRO A 238 -53.89 12.14 17.36
C PRO A 238 -55.27 12.50 17.94
N CYS A 239 -55.36 13.54 18.77
CA CYS A 239 -56.64 14.07 19.28
C CYS A 239 -57.44 14.86 18.22
N GLY A 240 -56.86 15.19 17.07
CA GLY A 240 -57.53 15.91 15.97
C GLY A 240 -57.78 17.41 16.22
N GLN A 241 -57.71 17.87 17.47
CA GLN A 241 -58.04 19.25 17.85
C GLN A 241 -56.83 20.10 18.26
N HIS A 242 -55.65 19.51 18.40
CA HIS A 242 -54.45 20.24 18.81
C HIS A 242 -53.26 19.97 17.89
N GLN A 243 -52.36 20.94 17.83
CA GLN A 243 -51.12 20.89 17.05
C GLN A 243 -49.90 20.71 17.96
N CYS A 244 -48.90 20.00 17.47
CA CYS A 244 -47.63 19.81 18.17
C CYS A 244 -46.89 21.15 18.34
N GLN A 245 -46.69 21.56 19.60
CA GLN A 245 -45.97 22.80 19.97
C GLN A 245 -44.47 22.58 20.22
N ARG A 246 -43.93 21.39 19.92
CA ARG A 246 -42.49 21.10 20.04
C ARG A 246 -41.74 21.64 18.81
N LYS A 247 -40.42 21.90 18.93
CA LYS A 247 -39.54 22.20 17.78
C LYS A 247 -39.55 21.05 16.73
N CYS A 248 -39.10 21.30 15.48
CA CYS A 248 -38.95 20.29 14.42
C CYS A 248 -38.21 19.12 15.07
N HIS A 249 -38.85 17.97 15.08
CA HIS A 249 -38.32 16.77 15.70
C HIS A 249 -38.55 15.62 14.73
N ASP A 250 -37.71 14.61 14.84
CA ASP A 250 -37.90 13.37 14.12
C ASP A 250 -38.90 12.46 14.85
N GLY A 251 -39.56 11.57 14.11
CA GLY A 251 -40.55 10.63 14.65
C GLY A 251 -41.91 11.22 15.03
N TYR A 252 -42.66 10.49 15.85
CA TYR A 252 -44.04 10.83 16.23
C TYR A 252 -44.11 11.96 17.26
N CYS A 253 -45.10 12.85 17.11
CA CYS A 253 -45.31 13.97 18.05
C CYS A 253 -45.73 13.50 19.45
N THR A 254 -46.42 12.36 19.53
CA THR A 254 -46.81 11.66 20.76
C THR A 254 -46.25 10.25 20.77
N LYS A 255 -45.82 9.75 21.92
CA LYS A 255 -45.53 8.32 22.09
C LYS A 255 -46.85 7.54 21.96
N THR A 256 -46.77 6.31 21.46
CA THR A 256 -47.90 5.45 21.03
C THR A 256 -49.01 5.20 22.07
N SER A 257 -48.88 5.68 23.32
CA SER A 257 -49.87 5.50 24.39
C SER A 257 -50.15 6.76 25.24
N GLU A 258 -49.61 7.93 24.87
CA GLU A 258 -49.84 9.17 25.65
C GLU A 258 -50.99 10.00 25.08
N LYS A 259 -51.98 10.32 25.95
CA LYS A 259 -53.05 11.27 25.64
C LYS A 259 -52.49 12.68 25.50
N CYS A 260 -53.11 13.50 24.64
CA CYS A 260 -52.76 14.90 24.48
C CYS A 260 -52.86 15.63 25.83
N LYS A 261 -51.77 16.31 26.24
CA LYS A 261 -51.70 17.06 27.51
C LYS A 261 -51.98 18.56 27.33
N GLN A 262 -52.27 19.01 26.10
CA GLN A 262 -52.53 20.42 25.82
C GLN A 262 -53.90 20.84 26.32
N LEU A 263 -54.04 22.12 26.65
CA LEU A 263 -55.29 22.71 27.13
C LEU A 263 -56.24 22.91 25.94
N CYS A 264 -57.50 22.53 26.13
CA CYS A 264 -58.56 22.61 25.14
C CYS A 264 -58.89 24.07 24.82
N GLN A 265 -58.68 24.46 23.56
CA GLN A 265 -58.88 25.83 23.07
C GLN A 265 -60.28 26.07 22.46
N THR A 266 -61.17 25.09 22.53
CA THR A 266 -62.56 25.25 22.11
C THR A 266 -63.28 26.30 22.95
N LEU A 267 -64.07 27.16 22.29
CA LEU A 267 -64.85 28.18 22.98
C LEU A 267 -66.10 27.55 23.59
N ARG A 268 -66.38 27.88 24.85
CA ARG A 268 -67.63 27.50 25.52
C ARG A 268 -68.79 28.29 24.91
N ASN A 269 -69.83 27.61 24.43
CA ASN A 269 -71.03 28.27 23.87
C ASN A 269 -71.73 29.22 24.86
N ASN A 270 -71.65 28.96 26.17
CA ASN A 270 -72.37 29.75 27.18
C ASN A 270 -71.71 31.09 27.52
N CYS A 271 -70.39 31.20 27.40
CA CYS A 271 -69.65 32.39 27.85
C CYS A 271 -68.59 32.89 26.87
N GLY A 272 -68.34 32.18 25.76
CA GLY A 272 -67.33 32.54 24.78
C GLY A 272 -65.88 32.36 25.24
N HIS A 273 -65.62 31.91 26.47
CA HIS A 273 -64.26 31.65 26.96
C HIS A 273 -63.74 30.27 26.52
N MET A 274 -62.43 30.14 26.37
CA MET A 274 -61.76 28.86 26.10
C MET A 274 -62.04 27.83 27.19
N CYS A 275 -62.18 26.55 26.84
CA CYS A 275 -62.42 25.46 27.78
C CYS A 275 -61.33 25.39 28.87
N GLY A 276 -60.05 25.44 28.46
CA GLY A 276 -58.90 25.51 29.37
C GLY A 276 -58.60 24.22 30.16
N LEU A 277 -59.39 23.16 29.97
CA LEU A 277 -59.13 21.83 30.55
C LEU A 277 -58.09 21.07 29.73
N VAL A 278 -57.38 20.11 30.33
CA VAL A 278 -56.54 19.16 29.57
C VAL A 278 -57.39 18.47 28.50
N CYS A 279 -56.80 18.25 27.32
CA CYS A 279 -57.47 17.65 26.16
C CYS A 279 -58.31 16.43 26.57
N HIS A 280 -59.62 16.56 26.35
CA HIS A 280 -60.61 15.52 26.63
C HIS A 280 -61.11 14.84 25.35
N ALA A 281 -60.50 15.12 24.19
CA ALA A 281 -60.83 14.47 22.94
C ALA A 281 -60.63 12.94 23.05
N PRO A 282 -61.48 12.13 22.40
CA PRO A 282 -62.52 12.50 21.42
C PRO A 282 -63.86 12.94 22.03
N LYS A 283 -63.96 13.09 23.36
CA LYS A 283 -65.21 13.50 24.00
C LYS A 283 -65.48 14.99 23.77
N GLU A 284 -66.76 15.33 23.64
CA GLU A 284 -67.22 16.72 23.61
C GLU A 284 -66.77 17.49 24.86
N CYS A 285 -66.75 18.82 24.75
CA CYS A 285 -66.35 19.68 25.85
C CYS A 285 -67.32 19.51 27.03
N PRO A 286 -66.83 19.16 28.23
CA PRO A 286 -67.70 18.98 29.38
C PRO A 286 -68.32 20.33 29.77
N LYS A 287 -69.62 20.32 30.09
CA LYS A 287 -70.38 21.51 30.53
C LYS A 287 -69.99 21.90 31.96
N THR A 288 -68.75 22.34 32.16
CA THR A 288 -68.20 22.77 33.46
C THR A 288 -68.32 24.28 33.64
N ASN A 289 -68.41 24.71 34.90
CA ASN A 289 -68.37 26.12 35.27
C ASN A 289 -67.07 26.77 34.81
N CYS A 290 -67.17 27.93 34.15
CA CYS A 290 -66.03 28.67 33.66
C CYS A 290 -65.30 29.40 34.82
N MET A 291 -64.05 29.02 35.08
CA MET A 291 -63.20 29.61 36.14
C MET A 291 -62.40 30.84 35.69
N GLU A 292 -62.63 31.33 34.48
CA GLU A 292 -61.97 32.54 33.96
C GLU A 292 -62.32 33.75 34.85
N LYS A 293 -61.33 34.52 35.30
CA LYS A 293 -61.55 35.66 36.19
C LYS A 293 -61.83 36.91 35.38
N LEU A 294 -63.04 37.45 35.49
CA LEU A 294 -63.43 38.70 34.86
C LEU A 294 -63.37 39.84 35.87
N THR A 295 -62.88 40.99 35.44
CA THR A 295 -62.87 42.21 36.27
C THR A 295 -64.20 42.92 36.11
N VAL A 296 -64.95 42.99 37.19
CA VAL A 296 -66.24 43.67 37.25
C VAL A 296 -66.04 45.01 37.94
N THR A 297 -66.55 46.08 37.31
CA THR A 297 -66.43 47.44 37.85
C THR A 297 -67.78 47.91 38.39
N CYS A 298 -67.77 48.52 39.57
CA CYS A 298 -68.98 49.10 40.18
C CYS A 298 -69.49 50.28 39.35
N LYS A 299 -70.81 50.50 39.34
CA LYS A 299 -71.47 51.66 38.72
C LYS A 299 -70.83 53.01 39.05
N CYS A 300 -70.24 53.17 40.25
CA CYS A 300 -69.55 54.40 40.67
C CYS A 300 -68.11 54.54 40.14
N GLY A 301 -67.58 53.55 39.40
CA GLY A 301 -66.24 53.55 38.79
C GLY A 301 -65.07 53.35 39.76
N LYS A 302 -65.28 53.45 41.07
CA LYS A 302 -64.22 53.45 42.10
C LYS A 302 -63.82 52.06 42.60
N ILE A 303 -64.63 51.02 42.36
CA ILE A 303 -64.41 49.67 42.88
C ILE A 303 -64.31 48.69 41.71
N LYS A 304 -63.20 47.95 41.66
CA LYS A 304 -62.95 46.86 40.70
C LYS A 304 -62.78 45.56 41.49
N GLN A 305 -63.50 44.51 41.12
CA GLN A 305 -63.37 43.19 41.74
C GLN A 305 -63.20 42.12 40.68
N GLN A 306 -62.36 41.13 40.94
CA GLN A 306 -62.22 39.96 40.08
C GLN A 306 -63.19 38.87 40.53
N LYS A 307 -64.11 38.47 39.66
CA LYS A 307 -65.05 37.37 39.91
C LYS A 307 -64.96 36.32 38.79
N PRO A 308 -65.08 35.02 39.10
CA PRO A 308 -65.08 33.97 38.08
C PRO A 308 -66.32 34.07 37.18
N CYS A 309 -66.15 33.75 35.90
CA CYS A 309 -67.15 33.93 34.85
C CYS A 309 -68.49 33.23 35.15
N PHE A 310 -68.47 32.02 35.74
CA PHE A 310 -69.72 31.30 36.04
C PHE A 310 -70.68 32.08 36.95
N LEU A 311 -70.17 32.90 37.87
CA LEU A 311 -71.00 33.75 38.74
C LEU A 311 -71.69 34.89 38.01
N LEU A 312 -71.21 35.24 36.80
CA LEU A 312 -71.70 36.38 36.03
C LEU A 312 -72.67 35.95 34.91
N VAL A 313 -72.68 34.67 34.53
CA VAL A 313 -73.50 34.13 33.43
C VAL A 313 -74.80 33.49 33.94
N THR A 314 -74.84 32.95 35.17
CA THR A 314 -76.00 32.23 35.71
C THR A 314 -76.94 33.06 36.59
N GLY A 315 -76.73 34.37 36.71
CA GLY A 315 -77.70 35.30 37.29
C GLY A 315 -78.15 35.01 38.72
N SER A 316 -77.36 35.43 39.71
CA SER A 316 -77.87 35.86 41.01
C SER A 316 -76.90 36.91 41.58
N ASP A 317 -77.35 38.15 41.70
CA ASP A 317 -76.66 39.34 42.25
C ASP A 317 -75.68 40.13 41.35
N THR A 318 -76.15 40.61 40.19
CA THR A 318 -75.48 41.70 39.46
C THR A 318 -76.40 42.87 39.13
N ASP A 319 -77.17 43.36 40.09
CA ASP A 319 -77.94 44.61 39.93
C ASP A 319 -77.06 45.88 39.97
N HIS A 320 -75.75 45.76 40.22
CA HIS A 320 -74.86 46.93 40.44
C HIS A 320 -73.50 46.92 39.72
N MET A 321 -73.22 45.96 38.83
CA MET A 321 -71.87 45.85 38.26
C MET A 321 -71.87 45.54 36.76
N PHE A 322 -71.04 46.26 36.01
CA PHE A 322 -70.88 46.07 34.56
C PHE A 322 -69.62 45.26 34.25
N LEU A 323 -69.75 44.35 33.29
CA LEU A 323 -68.64 43.67 32.64
C LEU A 323 -68.01 44.61 31.60
N GLN A 324 -66.73 44.95 31.74
CA GLN A 324 -65.98 45.53 30.63
C GLN A 324 -65.51 44.36 29.74
N ARG A 325 -65.91 44.41 28.46
CA ARG A 325 -65.42 43.53 27.39
C ARG A 325 -63.97 43.86 27.04
#